data_AF-A0A498JNZ3-F1
#
_entry.id   AF-A0A498JNZ3-F1
#
_cell.length_a   1.000
_cell.length_b   1.000
_cell.length_c   1.000
_cell.angle_alpha   90.00
_cell.angle_beta   90.00
_cell.angle_gamma   90.00
#
_symmetry.space_group_name_H-M   'P 1'
#
loop_
_entity.id
_entity.type
_entity.pdbx_description
1 polymer ?
#
loop_
_entity_poly.entity_id
_entity_poly.type
_entity_poly.pdbx_seq_one_letter_code
_entity_poly.pdbx_strand_id
1 'polypeptide(L)'
;MAITTAVAAATSSFVGTRFSFEVYSNSGRYPGANAPEWLDRTLVGDYGFDPFGLGKPVEYLQYDYDGLDQNLAKNLAGDIIGTRTETPDVQSTLFQPYTEVFGLQKFKECELIHRRWAMLATLFWKP
;
A
#
# COMPACT_ATOMS: atom_id res chain seq x y z
N MET A 1 -12.21 17.69 -60.43
CA MET A 1 -11.17 16.69 -60.09
C MET A 1 -10.70 17.00 -58.68
N ALA A 2 -11.26 16.32 -57.68
CA ALA A 2 -10.92 16.50 -56.27
C ALA A 2 -10.64 15.11 -55.70
N ILE A 3 -9.47 14.96 -55.10
CA ILE A 3 -8.87 13.69 -54.69
C ILE A 3 -9.37 13.42 -53.26
N THR A 4 -10.13 12.35 -53.06
CA THR A 4 -10.58 11.92 -51.73
C THR A 4 -9.54 10.98 -51.12
N THR A 5 -8.85 11.42 -50.07
CA THR A 5 -7.96 10.59 -49.27
C THR A 5 -8.78 9.89 -48.18
N ALA A 6 -8.91 8.58 -48.26
CA ALA A 6 -9.55 7.77 -47.20
C ALA A 6 -8.50 7.41 -46.14
N VAL A 7 -8.68 7.87 -44.91
CA VAL A 7 -7.90 7.42 -43.75
C VAL A 7 -8.63 6.19 -43.16
N ALA A 8 -8.01 5.02 -43.26
CA ALA A 8 -8.54 3.80 -42.66
C ALA A 8 -8.29 3.82 -41.15
N ALA A 9 -9.36 3.98 -40.35
CA ALA A 9 -9.32 3.74 -38.92
C ALA A 9 -9.28 2.22 -38.67
N ALA A 10 -8.12 1.70 -38.27
CA ALA A 10 -8.00 0.33 -37.82
C ALA A 10 -8.70 0.20 -36.44
N THR A 11 -9.96 -0.23 -36.45
CA THR A 11 -10.65 -0.70 -35.25
C THR A 11 -10.04 -2.04 -34.84
N SER A 12 -9.05 -2.01 -33.94
CA SER A 12 -8.54 -3.23 -33.31
C SER A 12 -9.55 -3.71 -32.27
N SER A 13 -10.38 -4.67 -32.67
CA SER A 13 -11.24 -5.42 -31.76
C SER A 13 -10.40 -6.46 -31.01
N PHE A 14 -9.60 -6.03 -30.03
CA PHE A 14 -9.13 -6.96 -29.01
C PHE A 14 -10.29 -7.18 -28.03
N VAL A 15 -11.07 -8.23 -28.28
CA VAL A 15 -12.13 -8.74 -27.41
C VAL A 15 -11.45 -9.40 -26.19
N GLY A 16 -10.83 -8.57 -25.35
CA GLY A 16 -10.53 -8.89 -23.97
C GLY A 16 -11.67 -8.33 -23.15
N THR A 17 -12.46 -9.21 -22.55
CA THR A 17 -13.52 -8.89 -21.58
C THR A 17 -13.10 -7.73 -20.67
N ARG A 18 -13.61 -6.52 -20.95
CA ARG A 18 -13.83 -5.53 -19.90
C ARG A 18 -14.93 -6.12 -19.02
N PHE A 19 -14.53 -7.00 -18.11
CA PHE A 19 -15.37 -7.32 -16.95
C PHE A 19 -15.80 -5.98 -16.38
N SER A 20 -17.12 -5.78 -16.34
CA SER A 20 -17.73 -4.64 -15.67
C SER A 20 -17.12 -4.56 -14.27
N PHE A 21 -16.32 -3.53 -14.03
CA PHE A 21 -15.70 -3.22 -12.74
C PHE A 21 -16.72 -3.27 -11.58
N GLU A 22 -17.99 -3.05 -11.92
CA GLU A 22 -19.15 -3.06 -11.03
C GLU A 22 -19.52 -4.44 -10.44
N VAL A 23 -19.26 -5.55 -11.14
CA VAL A 23 -19.65 -6.91 -10.68
C VAL A 23 -18.72 -7.45 -9.58
N TYR A 24 -17.49 -6.96 -9.50
CA TYR A 24 -16.55 -7.27 -8.41
C TYR A 24 -16.60 -6.26 -7.26
N SER A 25 -17.45 -5.23 -7.32
CA SER A 25 -17.44 -4.10 -6.37
C SER A 25 -17.82 -4.47 -4.93
N ASN A 26 -18.42 -5.63 -4.69
CA ASN A 26 -18.83 -6.08 -3.35
C ASN A 26 -18.37 -7.49 -2.95
N SER A 27 -17.65 -8.23 -3.80
CA SER A 27 -17.12 -9.54 -3.41
C SER A 27 -15.80 -9.35 -2.66
N GLY A 28 -15.82 -9.35 -1.32
CA GLY A 28 -14.59 -9.57 -0.54
C GLY A 28 -14.01 -10.96 -0.83
N ARG A 29 -12.91 -11.34 -0.15
CA ARG A 29 -12.22 -12.64 -0.36
C ARG A 29 -13.17 -13.86 -0.43
N TYR A 30 -14.29 -13.82 0.29
CA TYR A 30 -15.33 -14.84 0.27
C TYR A 30 -16.72 -14.19 0.11
N PRO A 31 -17.73 -14.92 -0.41
CA PRO A 31 -19.08 -14.39 -0.58
C PRO A 31 -19.64 -13.82 0.72
N GLY A 32 -20.11 -12.57 0.69
CA GLY A 32 -20.65 -11.87 1.87
C GLY A 32 -19.60 -11.23 2.78
N ALA A 33 -18.30 -11.29 2.46
CA ALA A 33 -17.27 -10.58 3.18
C ALA A 33 -17.28 -9.09 2.84
N ASN A 34 -17.27 -8.25 3.88
CA ASN A 34 -17.13 -6.80 3.74
C ASN A 34 -15.64 -6.42 3.71
N ALA A 35 -15.27 -5.52 2.80
CA ALA A 35 -13.91 -4.96 2.78
C ALA A 35 -13.75 -3.93 3.92
N PRO A 36 -12.56 -3.86 4.55
CA PRO A 36 -12.27 -2.84 5.55
C PRO A 36 -12.11 -1.45 4.90
N GLU A 37 -12.31 -0.39 5.68
CA GLU A 37 -12.36 1.00 5.22
C GLU A 37 -11.04 1.47 4.56
N TRP A 38 -9.90 1.05 5.09
CA TRP A 38 -8.57 1.40 4.58
C TRP A 38 -8.15 0.61 3.32
N LEU A 39 -9.04 -0.23 2.78
CA LEU A 39 -8.78 -1.05 1.60
C LEU A 39 -9.88 -0.82 0.56
N ASP A 40 -9.66 0.22 -0.25
CA ASP A 40 -10.65 0.90 -1.09
C ASP A 40 -10.82 0.33 -2.50
N ARG A 41 -10.17 -0.79 -2.81
CA ARG A 41 -10.17 -1.48 -4.11
C ARG A 41 -9.50 -0.72 -5.25
N THR A 42 -8.73 0.32 -4.94
CA THR A 42 -7.91 1.02 -5.95
C THR A 42 -6.70 0.20 -6.39
N LEU A 43 -6.18 -0.64 -5.49
CA LEU A 43 -4.98 -1.45 -5.73
C LEU A 43 -5.31 -2.74 -6.48
N VAL A 44 -4.41 -3.17 -7.37
CA VAL A 44 -4.55 -4.44 -8.07
C VAL A 44 -4.47 -5.62 -7.09
N GLY A 45 -5.43 -6.54 -7.20
CA GLY A 45 -5.53 -7.70 -6.32
C GLY A 45 -6.07 -7.37 -4.93
N ASP A 46 -6.74 -6.22 -4.79
CA ASP A 46 -7.49 -5.88 -3.58
C ASP A 46 -8.82 -6.63 -3.53
N TYR A 47 -8.90 -7.58 -2.59
CA TYR A 47 -10.10 -8.36 -2.30
C TYR A 47 -10.63 -8.09 -0.88
N GLY A 48 -10.30 -6.95 -0.27
CA GLY A 48 -10.80 -6.63 1.07
C GLY A 48 -10.19 -7.52 2.18
N PHE A 49 -9.01 -8.11 1.98
CA PHE A 49 -8.45 -9.10 2.91
C PHE A 49 -7.38 -8.48 3.83
N ASP A 50 -7.80 -8.11 5.03
CA ASP A 50 -6.91 -7.73 6.13
C ASP A 50 -7.52 -8.12 7.49
N PRO A 51 -7.43 -9.40 7.90
CA PRO A 51 -8.06 -9.85 9.14
C PRO A 51 -7.39 -9.32 10.41
N PHE A 52 -6.14 -8.83 10.33
CA PHE A 52 -5.38 -8.32 11.47
C PHE A 52 -5.25 -6.79 11.47
N GLY A 53 -5.80 -6.10 10.47
CA GLY A 53 -5.72 -4.65 10.37
C GLY A 53 -4.30 -4.13 10.16
N LEU A 54 -3.42 -4.90 9.51
CA LEU A 54 -2.02 -4.50 9.31
C LEU A 54 -1.89 -3.32 8.34
N GLY A 55 -2.86 -3.15 7.43
CA GLY A 55 -2.91 -2.02 6.51
C GLY A 55 -3.61 -0.79 7.07
N LYS A 56 -4.06 -0.82 8.33
CA LYS A 56 -4.70 0.34 8.97
C LYS A 56 -3.65 1.44 9.18
N PRO A 57 -3.97 2.72 8.90
CA PRO A 57 -3.09 3.83 9.25
C PRO A 57 -2.78 3.80 10.75
N VAL A 58 -1.48 3.85 11.08
CA VAL A 58 -1.01 3.72 12.46
C VAL A 58 -0.94 5.10 13.09
N GLU A 59 -1.44 5.20 14.32
CA GLU A 59 -1.36 6.39 15.16
C GLU A 59 -0.33 6.16 16.27
N TYR A 60 0.56 7.13 16.48
CA TYR A 60 1.63 7.06 17.47
C TYR A 60 1.39 8.09 18.58
N LEU A 61 1.89 7.83 19.78
CA LEU A 61 1.94 8.83 20.86
C LEU A 61 3.34 9.43 20.93
N GLN A 62 3.40 10.76 20.91
CA GLN A 62 4.65 11.50 21.05
C GLN A 62 4.91 11.81 22.52
N TYR A 63 6.04 11.34 23.02
CA TYR A 63 6.55 11.67 24.35
C TYR A 63 7.54 12.83 24.26
N ASP A 64 7.55 13.66 25.31
CA ASP A 64 8.58 14.67 25.52
C ASP A 64 9.89 14.05 26.02
N TYR A 65 10.97 14.81 25.94
CA TYR A 65 12.28 14.42 26.44
C TYR A 65 12.36 14.50 27.97
N ASP A 66 13.15 13.62 28.59
CA ASP A 66 13.46 13.67 30.02
C ASP A 66 14.52 14.75 30.30
N GLY A 67 14.38 15.45 31.42
CA GLY A 67 15.36 16.42 31.87
C GLY A 67 16.58 15.72 32.47
N LEU A 68 17.58 15.35 31.67
CA LEU A 68 18.79 14.65 32.15
C LEU A 68 19.95 15.62 32.52
N ASP A 69 19.71 16.56 33.43
CA ASP A 69 20.75 17.49 33.91
C ASP A 69 21.29 17.07 35.29
N GLN A 70 22.62 17.03 35.42
CA GLN A 70 23.29 16.68 36.68
C GLN A 70 23.31 17.83 37.69
N ASN A 71 23.13 19.08 37.23
CA ASN A 71 23.18 20.27 38.10
C ASN A 71 21.82 20.61 38.73
N LEU A 72 20.74 19.94 38.29
CA LEU A 72 19.39 20.16 38.76
C LEU A 72 19.08 19.27 39.97
N ALA A 73 18.40 19.85 40.97
CA ALA A 73 18.00 19.13 42.18
C ALA A 73 16.94 18.05 41.92
N LYS A 74 16.19 18.17 40.82
CA LYS A 74 15.18 17.20 40.41
C LYS A 74 15.02 17.20 38.90
N ASN A 75 15.14 16.00 38.34
CA ASN A 75 14.91 15.72 36.93
C ASN A 75 13.48 15.19 36.75
N LEU A 76 12.76 15.79 35.81
CA LEU A 76 11.35 15.47 35.52
C LEU A 76 11.31 14.61 34.26
N ALA A 77 10.60 13.49 34.35
CA ALA A 77 10.34 12.63 33.21
C ALA A 77 9.44 13.36 32.18
N GLY A 78 9.67 13.06 30.90
CA GLY A 78 8.83 13.55 29.80
C GLY A 78 7.39 13.04 29.90
N ASP A 79 6.45 13.89 29.49
CA ASP A 79 5.01 13.57 29.45
C ASP A 79 4.54 13.37 27.99
N ILE A 80 3.31 12.91 27.81
CA ILE A 80 2.69 12.73 26.49
C ILE A 80 2.29 14.11 25.96
N ILE A 81 2.91 14.53 24.85
CA ILE A 81 2.64 15.82 24.21
C ILE A 81 1.37 15.72 23.34
N GLY A 82 1.20 14.62 22.63
CA GLY A 82 0.06 14.43 21.72
C GLY A 82 0.12 13.18 20.86
N THR A 83 -0.89 13.04 20.00
CA THR A 83 -0.97 11.97 18.98
C THR A 83 -0.31 12.45 17.70
N ARG A 84 0.52 11.59 17.10
CA ARG A 84 1.30 11.84 15.89
C ARG A 84 0.86 10.84 14.81
N THR A 85 0.44 11.37 13.68
CA THR A 85 0.10 10.60 12.48
C THR A 85 1.07 11.00 11.38
N GLU A 86 1.81 10.02 10.86
CA GLU A 86 2.75 10.24 9.77
C GLU A 86 2.09 9.92 8.43
N THR A 87 2.50 10.62 7.38
CA THR A 87 2.11 10.28 6.00
C THR A 87 3.11 9.31 5.38
N PRO A 88 2.66 8.29 4.62
CA PRO A 88 3.54 7.46 3.80
C PRO A 88 4.18 8.27 2.68
N ASP A 89 5.43 8.69 2.89
CA ASP A 89 6.21 9.40 1.88
C ASP A 89 7.56 8.73 1.67
N VAL A 90 8.11 8.90 0.46
CA VAL A 90 9.42 8.37 0.06
C VAL A 90 10.45 9.48 0.12
N GLN A 91 11.40 9.34 1.05
CA GLN A 91 12.57 10.21 1.19
C GLN A 91 13.76 9.70 0.36
N SER A 92 14.72 10.58 0.13
CA SER A 92 15.96 10.28 -0.59
C SER A 92 17.04 9.60 0.26
N THR A 93 16.72 9.17 1.48
CA THR A 93 17.67 8.51 2.38
C THR A 93 17.96 7.07 1.95
N LEU A 94 19.21 6.63 2.10
CA LEU A 94 19.67 5.35 1.54
C LEU A 94 19.18 4.12 2.31
N PHE A 95 19.10 4.19 3.64
CA PHE A 95 18.82 3.01 4.47
C PHE A 95 17.34 2.80 4.75
N GLN A 96 16.58 3.88 4.88
CA GLN A 96 15.15 3.81 5.15
C GLN A 96 14.45 4.99 4.46
N PRO A 97 14.18 4.86 3.14
CA PRO A 97 13.53 5.92 2.38
C PRO A 97 12.07 6.11 2.81
N TYR A 98 11.38 5.06 3.25
CA TYR A 98 10.00 5.16 3.73
C TYR A 98 9.93 5.78 5.13
N THR A 99 9.15 6.85 5.27
CA THR A 99 8.87 7.50 6.56
C THR A 99 8.17 6.57 7.53
N GLU A 100 7.24 5.74 7.03
CA GLU A 100 6.51 4.76 7.82
C GLU A 100 6.85 3.31 7.47
N VAL A 101 6.67 2.43 8.45
CA VAL A 101 6.83 0.99 8.27
C VAL A 101 5.53 0.34 7.81
N PHE A 102 4.39 0.81 8.31
CA PHE A 102 3.06 0.23 8.09
C PHE A 102 2.30 0.86 6.92
N GLY A 103 3.00 1.09 5.81
CA GLY A 103 2.39 1.67 4.61
C GLY A 103 1.89 0.63 3.62
N LEU A 104 0.66 0.83 3.13
CA LEU A 104 0.04 0.00 2.09
C LEU A 104 0.92 -0.11 0.84
N GLN A 105 1.52 0.99 0.40
CA GLN A 105 2.45 1.01 -0.75
C GLN A 105 3.66 0.11 -0.52
N LYS A 106 4.27 0.20 0.67
CA LYS A 106 5.44 -0.60 1.04
C LYS A 106 5.11 -2.09 1.10
N PHE A 107 3.97 -2.45 1.69
CA PHE A 107 3.53 -3.85 1.72
C PHE A 107 3.25 -4.40 0.32
N LYS A 108 2.71 -3.60 -0.60
CA LYS A 108 2.53 -4.02 -1.99
C LYS A 108 3.84 -4.20 -2.75
N GLU A 109 4.80 -3.30 -2.55
CA GLU A 109 6.14 -3.48 -3.11
C GLU A 109 6.78 -4.77 -2.58
N CYS A 110 6.74 -4.98 -1.25
CA CYS A 110 7.24 -6.20 -0.64
C CYS A 110 6.52 -7.42 -1.23
N GLU A 111 5.19 -7.47 -1.23
CA GLU A 111 4.41 -8.57 -1.80
C GLU A 111 4.88 -8.93 -3.22
N LEU A 112 5.04 -7.92 -4.08
CA LEU A 112 5.43 -8.10 -5.47
C LEU A 112 6.84 -8.70 -5.60
N ILE A 113 7.82 -8.17 -4.87
CA ILE A 113 9.19 -8.67 -4.92
C ILE A 113 9.26 -10.10 -4.37
N HIS A 114 8.63 -10.37 -3.23
CA HIS A 114 8.58 -11.71 -2.65
C HIS A 114 7.95 -12.72 -3.62
N ARG A 115 6.85 -12.36 -4.29
CA ARG A 115 6.21 -13.23 -5.30
C ARG A 115 7.10 -13.48 -6.51
N ARG A 116 7.80 -12.47 -7.03
CA ARG A 116 8.73 -12.64 -8.16
C ARG A 116 9.85 -13.62 -7.82
N TRP A 117 10.45 -13.49 -6.63
CA TRP A 117 11.45 -14.43 -6.15
C TRP A 117 10.90 -15.84 -5.93
N ALA A 118 9.71 -15.96 -5.33
CA ALA A 118 9.05 -17.25 -5.13
C ALA A 118 8.79 -17.95 -6.47
N MET A 119 8.28 -17.24 -7.49
CA MET A 119 8.06 -17.83 -8.82
C MET A 119 9.36 -18.34 -9.44
N LEU A 120 10.43 -17.54 -9.42
CA LEU A 120 11.74 -17.96 -9.93
C LEU A 120 12.25 -19.19 -9.17
N ALA A 121 12.18 -19.17 -7.84
CA ALA A 121 12.61 -20.30 -7.01
C ALA A 121 11.83 -21.57 -7.36
N THR A 122 10.49 -21.51 -7.46
CA THR A 122 9.67 -22.68 -7.80
C THR A 122 9.94 -23.23 -9.21
N LEU A 123 10.30 -22.38 -10.18
CA LEU A 123 10.57 -22.82 -11.54
C LEU A 123 11.93 -23.52 -11.67
N PHE A 124 12.95 -23.03 -10.96
CA PHE A 124 14.30 -23.60 -10.99
C PHE A 124 14.54 -24.66 -9.92
N TRP A 125 13.57 -24.87 -9.02
CA TRP A 125 13.62 -25.93 -8.03
C TRP A 125 13.56 -27.30 -8.71
N LYS A 126 14.72 -27.94 -8.82
CA LYS A 126 14.81 -29.35 -9.21
C LYS A 126 14.75 -30.20 -7.94
N PRO A 127 13.80 -31.14 -7.84
CA PRO A 127 13.68 -32.02 -6.68
C PRO A 127 14.88 -32.93 -6.49
#